data_AF-A0A947Y378-F1
#
_entry.id   AF-A0A947Y378-F1
#
_cell.length_a   1.000
_cell.length_b   1.000
_cell.length_c   1.000
_cell.angle_alpha   90.00
_cell.angle_beta   90.00
_cell.angle_gamma   90.00
#
_symmetry.space_group_name_H-M   'P 1'
#
loop_
_entity.id
_entity.type
_entity.pdbx_description
1 polymer ?
#
loop_
_entity_poly.entity_id
_entity_poly.type
_entity_poly.pdbx_seq_one_letter_code
_entity_poly.pdbx_strand_id
1 'polypeptide(L)'
;MTDKAHERDFHGEIDDAIDTLFAPHAGAVRNKPAAATAPVAPERPTPAAPQEKAAALPVSLLSADGADAFSPFEEALLSLDWEISASNIETARRALQEIQGNFEVDKAVALTEVFSLMDRLLAAMAIAPQSVSTSAPKTLQEGLQTLRAAAGAEDLSLIEKTLLDPTLSELRSAIPNIPKDYSKLGQAAQPEK
;
A
#
# COMPACT_ATOMS: atom_id res chain seq x y z
N MET A 1 23.70 -46.68 -14.06
CA MET A 1 22.95 -45.89 -15.05
C MET A 1 21.47 -46.20 -14.89
N THR A 2 20.76 -45.50 -14.00
CA THR A 2 19.29 -45.60 -13.83
C THR A 2 18.84 -44.43 -12.95
N ASP A 3 18.72 -43.22 -13.52
CA ASP A 3 18.21 -42.04 -12.82
C ASP A 3 17.51 -41.05 -13.78
N LYS A 4 16.87 -41.56 -14.83
CA LYS A 4 16.15 -40.72 -15.82
C LYS A 4 14.70 -41.12 -16.05
N ALA A 5 14.25 -42.20 -15.41
CA ALA A 5 12.87 -42.69 -15.55
C ALA A 5 11.91 -42.01 -14.56
N HIS A 6 12.34 -41.79 -13.32
CA HIS A 6 11.47 -41.24 -12.26
C HIS A 6 11.22 -39.73 -12.37
N GLU A 7 12.08 -38.98 -13.06
CA GLU A 7 11.93 -37.53 -13.22
C GLU A 7 10.85 -37.17 -14.26
N ARG A 8 10.56 -38.06 -15.22
CA ARG A 8 9.50 -37.83 -16.21
C ARG A 8 8.10 -38.11 -15.68
N ASP A 9 7.96 -39.05 -14.75
CA ASP A 9 6.66 -39.41 -14.20
C ASP A 9 6.12 -38.32 -13.25
N PHE A 10 7.00 -37.64 -12.51
CA PHE A 10 6.60 -36.57 -11.59
C PHE A 10 6.10 -35.31 -12.32
N HIS A 11 6.72 -34.95 -13.44
CA HIS A 11 6.29 -33.80 -14.24
C HIS A 11 4.96 -34.05 -14.96
N GLY A 12 4.67 -35.29 -15.38
CA GLY A 12 3.37 -35.65 -15.95
C GLY A 12 2.23 -35.60 -14.91
N GLU A 13 2.51 -36.00 -13.67
CA GLU A 13 1.52 -35.97 -12.58
C GLU A 13 1.15 -34.53 -12.16
N ILE A 14 2.10 -33.60 -12.27
CA ILE A 14 1.86 -32.17 -12.02
C ILE A 14 1.02 -31.56 -13.13
N ASP A 15 1.31 -31.86 -14.40
CA ASP A 15 0.54 -31.32 -15.54
C ASP A 15 -0.91 -31.86 -15.53
N ASP A 16 -1.13 -33.13 -15.19
CA ASP A 16 -2.49 -33.71 -15.05
C ASP A 16 -3.27 -33.08 -13.88
N ALA A 17 -2.60 -32.76 -12.77
CA ALA A 17 -3.21 -32.08 -11.63
C ALA A 17 -3.61 -30.63 -11.97
N ILE A 18 -2.81 -29.94 -12.78
CA ILE A 18 -3.09 -28.59 -13.27
C ILE A 18 -4.30 -28.61 -14.22
N ASP A 19 -4.36 -29.55 -15.16
CA ASP A 19 -5.51 -29.67 -16.07
C ASP A 19 -6.82 -30.00 -15.33
N THR A 20 -6.74 -30.74 -14.22
CA THR A 20 -7.92 -31.04 -13.38
C THR A 20 -8.40 -29.80 -12.59
N LEU A 21 -7.50 -28.90 -12.22
CA LEU A 21 -7.81 -27.65 -11.50
C LEU A 21 -8.42 -26.57 -12.39
N PHE A 22 -8.08 -26.56 -13.69
CA PHE A 22 -8.56 -25.57 -14.66
C PHE A 22 -9.56 -26.11 -15.69
N ALA A 23 -9.94 -27.38 -15.59
CA ALA A 23 -11.04 -27.93 -16.38
C ALA A 23 -12.34 -27.13 -16.11
N PRO A 24 -12.95 -26.51 -17.13
CA PRO A 24 -14.19 -25.77 -16.96
C PRO A 24 -15.27 -26.75 -16.50
N HIS A 25 -16.01 -26.38 -15.45
CA HIS A 25 -17.16 -27.14 -14.96
C HIS A 25 -18.24 -27.27 -16.05
N ALA A 26 -18.07 -28.25 -16.93
CA ALA A 26 -19.02 -28.66 -17.93
C ALA A 26 -19.79 -29.87 -17.39
N GLY A 27 -20.93 -29.58 -16.75
CA GLY A 27 -22.10 -30.44 -16.93
C GLY A 27 -22.85 -30.89 -15.68
N ALA A 28 -23.94 -30.19 -15.37
CA ALA A 28 -25.18 -30.76 -14.83
C ALA A 28 -26.28 -29.72 -15.18
N VAL A 29 -27.41 -29.96 -15.87
CA VAL A 29 -28.21 -31.15 -16.20
C VAL A 29 -29.10 -30.82 -17.43
N ARG A 30 -29.43 -31.84 -18.23
CA ARG A 30 -30.39 -31.88 -19.35
C ARG A 30 -31.79 -31.29 -19.05
N ASN A 31 -32.34 -30.53 -20.01
CA ASN A 31 -33.63 -30.82 -20.68
C ASN A 31 -33.88 -29.88 -21.90
N LYS A 32 -34.25 -30.46 -23.05
CA LYS A 32 -34.70 -29.80 -24.31
C LYS A 32 -36.24 -29.50 -24.22
N PRO A 33 -36.93 -28.76 -25.13
CA PRO A 33 -36.46 -28.26 -26.43
C PRO A 33 -36.90 -26.86 -26.94
N ALA A 34 -36.18 -26.42 -27.98
CA ALA A 34 -36.57 -25.60 -29.14
C ALA A 34 -37.04 -24.13 -28.96
N ALA A 35 -36.20 -23.20 -29.41
CA ALA A 35 -36.59 -22.10 -30.31
C ALA A 35 -35.33 -21.51 -30.98
N ALA A 36 -35.44 -21.19 -32.26
CA ALA A 36 -34.38 -20.70 -33.12
C ALA A 36 -34.03 -19.24 -32.85
N THR A 37 -32.74 -18.89 -32.88
CA THR A 37 -32.28 -17.52 -33.17
C THR A 37 -30.83 -17.50 -33.68
N ALA A 38 -30.59 -16.61 -34.63
CA ALA A 38 -29.44 -16.45 -35.53
C ALA A 38 -28.07 -16.18 -34.86
N PRO A 39 -26.94 -16.32 -35.60
CA PRO A 39 -25.60 -16.06 -35.06
C PRO A 39 -25.39 -14.57 -34.77
N VAL A 40 -25.08 -14.24 -33.51
CA VAL A 40 -24.67 -12.90 -33.09
C VAL A 40 -23.19 -12.71 -33.43
N ALA A 41 -22.91 -11.69 -34.25
CA ALA A 41 -21.58 -11.25 -34.62
C ALA A 41 -20.77 -10.79 -33.39
N PRO A 42 -19.42 -10.87 -33.41
CA PRO A 42 -18.59 -10.48 -32.28
C PRO A 42 -18.74 -8.97 -32.00
N GLU A 43 -19.23 -8.63 -30.82
CA GLU A 43 -19.26 -7.26 -30.33
C GLU A 43 -17.84 -6.70 -30.26
N ARG A 44 -17.64 -5.55 -30.93
CA ARG A 44 -16.44 -4.72 -30.76
C ARG A 44 -16.30 -4.34 -29.28
N PRO A 45 -15.08 -4.26 -28.73
CA PRO A 45 -14.89 -3.75 -27.38
C PRO A 45 -15.36 -2.29 -27.32
N THR A 46 -16.35 -2.05 -26.47
CA THR A 46 -16.80 -0.73 -26.04
C THR A 46 -15.59 0.07 -25.53
N PRO A 47 -15.40 1.35 -25.92
CA PRO A 47 -14.36 2.18 -25.33
C PRO A 47 -14.57 2.24 -23.82
N ALA A 48 -13.51 1.95 -23.06
CA ALA A 48 -13.50 2.14 -21.62
C ALA A 48 -13.98 3.58 -21.31
N ALA A 49 -14.87 3.70 -20.32
CA ALA A 49 -15.29 4.97 -19.79
C ALA A 49 -14.07 5.86 -19.48
N PRO A 50 -14.18 7.20 -19.61
CA PRO A 50 -13.08 8.10 -19.26
C PRO A 50 -12.64 7.77 -17.85
N GLN A 51 -11.39 7.33 -17.69
CA GLN A 51 -10.77 7.22 -16.38
C GLN A 51 -10.92 8.58 -15.73
N GLU A 52 -11.60 8.62 -14.60
CA GLU A 52 -11.67 9.77 -13.71
C GLU A 52 -10.22 10.22 -13.50
N LYS A 53 -9.88 11.37 -14.08
CA LYS A 53 -8.52 11.87 -14.14
C LYS A 53 -8.08 12.08 -12.70
N ALA A 54 -7.31 11.13 -12.15
CA ALA A 54 -6.61 11.31 -10.89
C ALA A 54 -5.94 12.67 -10.95
N ALA A 55 -6.24 13.54 -9.98
CA ALA A 55 -5.74 14.90 -9.99
C ALA A 55 -4.22 14.85 -10.15
N ALA A 56 -3.72 15.54 -11.18
CA ALA A 56 -2.30 15.47 -11.53
C ALA A 56 -1.49 16.02 -10.36
N LEU A 57 -0.48 15.28 -9.93
CA LEU A 57 0.43 15.74 -8.88
C LEU A 57 1.18 17.00 -9.36
N PRO A 58 1.45 17.96 -8.45
CA PRO A 58 2.24 19.14 -8.79
C PRO A 58 3.66 18.71 -9.17
N VAL A 59 4.31 19.49 -10.05
CA VAL A 59 5.65 19.18 -10.58
C VAL A 59 6.68 19.01 -9.48
N SER A 60 6.55 19.73 -8.35
CA SER A 60 7.45 19.58 -7.19
C SER A 60 7.38 18.20 -6.52
N LEU A 61 6.27 17.47 -6.69
CA LEU A 61 6.07 16.11 -6.19
C LEU A 61 6.27 15.06 -7.30
N LEU A 62 6.85 15.46 -8.43
CA LEU A 62 7.28 14.58 -9.50
C LEU A 62 8.81 14.67 -9.61
N SER A 63 9.44 13.51 -9.70
CA SER A 63 10.85 13.39 -10.01
C SER A 63 11.12 13.78 -11.47
N ALA A 64 12.39 14.00 -11.82
CA ALA A 64 12.78 14.43 -13.17
C ALA A 64 12.42 13.43 -14.29
N ASP A 65 12.21 12.17 -13.93
CA ASP A 65 11.73 11.06 -14.76
C ASP A 65 10.20 10.90 -14.73
N GLY A 66 9.49 11.76 -14.02
CA GLY A 66 8.04 11.70 -13.82
C GLY A 66 7.60 10.72 -12.73
N ALA A 67 8.54 10.15 -11.95
CA ALA A 67 8.19 9.28 -10.84
C ALA A 67 7.55 10.06 -9.68
N ASP A 68 6.58 9.45 -9.03
CA ASP A 68 5.86 10.03 -7.90
C ASP A 68 6.80 10.14 -6.67
N ALA A 69 6.91 11.35 -6.08
CA ALA A 69 7.66 11.58 -4.84
C ALA A 69 7.15 10.75 -3.64
N PHE A 70 5.94 10.19 -3.73
CA PHE A 70 5.40 9.27 -2.72
C PHE A 70 5.93 7.83 -2.84
N SER A 71 6.47 7.42 -3.99
CA SER A 71 6.91 6.04 -4.24
C SER A 71 7.98 5.53 -3.25
N PRO A 72 9.04 6.29 -2.90
CA PRO A 72 10.04 5.82 -1.93
C PRO A 72 9.45 5.55 -0.55
N PHE A 73 8.45 6.34 -0.13
CA PHE A 73 7.77 6.11 1.13
C PHE A 73 6.84 4.90 1.07
N GLU A 74 6.14 4.71 -0.05
CA GLU A 74 5.29 3.53 -0.28
C GLU A 74 6.11 2.22 -0.21
N GLU A 75 7.29 2.18 -0.84
CA GLU A 75 8.22 1.05 -0.78
C GLU A 75 8.74 0.80 0.65
N ALA A 76 9.04 1.87 1.39
CA ALA A 76 9.46 1.76 2.78
C ALA A 76 8.34 1.20 3.67
N LEU A 77 7.09 1.60 3.45
CA LEU A 77 5.93 1.05 4.17
C LEU A 77 5.71 -0.44 3.87
N LEU A 78 5.86 -0.87 2.62
CA LEU A 78 5.80 -2.30 2.26
C LEU A 78 6.89 -3.11 2.98
N SER A 79 8.09 -2.54 3.10
CA SER A 79 9.19 -3.16 3.84
C SER A 79 8.88 -3.26 5.34
N LEU A 80 8.22 -2.26 5.91
CA LEU A 80 7.77 -2.25 7.32
C LEU A 80 6.63 -3.23 7.60
N ASP A 81 5.76 -3.46 6.62
CA ASP A 81 4.68 -4.46 6.71
C ASP A 81 5.25 -5.88 6.81
N TRP A 82 6.38 -6.13 6.13
CA TRP A 82 7.08 -7.40 6.20
C TRP A 82 7.96 -7.54 7.44
N GLU A 83 8.75 -6.50 7.76
CA GLU A 83 9.67 -6.51 8.89
C GLU A 83 9.82 -5.11 9.50
N ILE A 84 9.40 -4.99 10.77
CA ILE A 84 9.64 -3.78 11.57
C ILE A 84 11.08 -3.81 12.07
N SER A 85 11.98 -3.16 11.33
CA SER A 85 13.39 -2.98 11.67
C SER A 85 13.77 -1.50 11.78
N ALA A 86 14.78 -1.18 12.58
CA ALA A 86 15.23 0.21 12.76
C ALA A 86 15.67 0.86 11.43
N SER A 87 16.29 0.10 10.53
CA SER A 87 16.67 0.59 9.20
C SER A 87 15.46 0.90 8.33
N ASN A 88 14.44 0.04 8.31
CA ASN A 88 13.23 0.27 7.51
C ASN A 88 12.46 1.49 8.04
N ILE A 89 12.42 1.67 9.36
CA ILE A 89 11.76 2.82 9.99
C ILE A 89 12.51 4.11 9.62
N GLU A 90 13.84 4.11 9.68
CA GLU A 90 14.60 5.31 9.32
C GLU A 90 14.46 5.66 7.83
N THR A 91 14.44 4.66 6.94
CA THR A 91 14.14 4.87 5.51
C THR A 91 12.76 5.50 5.33
N ALA A 92 11.73 4.99 6.01
CA ALA A 92 10.38 5.56 5.95
C ALA A 92 10.36 7.02 6.47
N ARG A 93 11.03 7.30 7.58
CA ARG A 93 11.09 8.67 8.13
C ARG A 93 11.79 9.65 7.18
N ARG A 94 12.89 9.25 6.54
CA ARG A 94 13.58 10.09 5.56
C ARG A 94 12.70 10.37 4.35
N ALA A 95 12.06 9.35 3.79
CA ALA A 95 11.14 9.52 2.67
C ALA A 95 9.95 10.43 3.03
N LEU A 96 9.41 10.33 4.25
CA LEU A 96 8.35 11.22 4.73
C LEU A 96 8.79 12.69 4.82
N GLN A 97 10.02 12.94 5.27
CA GLN A 97 10.60 14.28 5.35
C GLN A 97 10.85 14.87 3.96
N GLU A 98 11.33 14.07 3.01
CA GLU A 98 11.50 14.47 1.61
C GLU A 98 10.16 14.87 0.98
N ILE A 99 9.11 14.06 1.20
CA ILE A 99 7.74 14.41 0.77
C ILE A 99 7.34 15.76 1.37
N GLN A 100 7.46 15.93 2.69
CA GLN A 100 7.09 17.18 3.36
C GLN A 100 7.83 18.40 2.79
N GLY A 101 9.11 18.27 2.46
CA GLY A 101 9.92 19.34 1.86
C GLY A 101 9.52 19.70 0.43
N ASN A 102 8.89 18.77 -0.30
CA ASN A 102 8.45 18.95 -1.68
C ASN A 102 7.02 19.51 -1.81
N PHE A 103 6.28 19.60 -0.70
CA PHE A 103 4.97 20.27 -0.68
C PHE A 103 5.10 21.79 -0.77
N GLU A 104 4.11 22.44 -1.38
CA GLU A 104 3.93 23.88 -1.27
C GLU A 104 3.77 24.28 0.20
N VAL A 105 4.37 25.40 0.61
CA VAL A 105 4.44 25.82 2.02
C VAL A 105 3.07 25.86 2.68
N ASP A 106 2.06 26.45 2.02
CA ASP A 106 0.71 26.57 2.57
C ASP A 106 0.04 25.20 2.80
N LYS A 107 0.23 24.27 1.85
CA LYS A 107 -0.27 22.90 1.98
C LYS A 107 0.52 22.12 3.04
N ALA A 108 1.83 22.29 3.11
CA ALA A 108 2.67 21.66 4.13
C ALA A 108 2.25 22.10 5.54
N VAL A 109 1.89 23.37 5.74
CA VAL A 109 1.37 23.89 7.01
C VAL A 109 0.03 23.24 7.35
N ALA A 110 -0.91 23.18 6.40
CA ALA A 110 -2.20 22.52 6.63
C ALA A 110 -2.07 21.02 6.95
N LEU A 111 -1.10 20.34 6.33
CA LEU A 111 -0.85 18.90 6.50
C LEU A 111 0.15 18.59 7.62
N THR A 112 0.64 19.60 8.34
CA THR A 112 1.70 19.43 9.36
C THR A 112 1.30 18.43 10.44
N GLU A 113 0.02 18.40 10.81
CA GLU A 113 -0.44 17.43 11.81
C GLU A 113 -0.38 15.99 11.28
N VAL A 114 -0.74 15.74 10.01
CA VAL A 114 -0.64 14.42 9.38
C VAL A 114 0.82 13.96 9.37
N PHE A 115 1.73 14.80 8.88
CA PHE A 115 3.17 14.50 8.88
C PHE A 115 3.68 14.21 10.30
N SER A 116 3.29 15.02 11.28
CA SER A 116 3.72 14.83 12.67
C SER A 116 3.18 13.54 13.29
N LEU A 117 1.95 13.13 12.99
CA LEU A 117 1.37 11.90 13.52
C LEU A 117 2.01 10.66 12.87
N MET A 118 2.25 10.70 11.56
CA MET A 118 2.96 9.64 10.85
C MET A 118 4.39 9.47 11.40
N ASP A 119 5.13 10.56 11.62
CA ASP A 119 6.46 10.50 12.23
C ASP A 119 6.42 9.94 13.66
N ARG A 120 5.41 10.32 14.46
CA ARG A 120 5.22 9.77 15.81
C ARG A 120 4.92 8.29 15.81
N LEU A 121 4.10 7.81 14.88
CA LEU A 121 3.79 6.39 14.75
C LEU A 121 5.04 5.60 14.34
N LEU A 122 5.84 6.11 13.40
CA LEU A 122 7.14 5.54 13.05
C LEU A 122 8.10 5.53 14.24
N ALA A 123 8.16 6.60 15.04
CA ALA A 123 8.97 6.65 16.24
C ALA A 123 8.50 5.65 17.32
N ALA A 124 7.19 5.46 17.47
CA ALA A 124 6.62 4.45 18.36
C ALA A 124 7.01 3.03 17.94
N MET A 125 6.98 2.74 16.63
CA MET A 125 7.44 1.47 16.07
C MET A 125 8.93 1.23 16.33
N ALA A 126 9.76 2.29 16.37
CA ALA A 126 11.19 2.15 16.64
C ALA A 126 11.48 1.87 18.13
N ILE A 127 10.70 2.47 19.03
CA ILE A 127 10.93 2.37 20.49
C ILE A 127 10.33 1.08 21.04
N ALA A 128 9.11 0.76 20.64
CA ALA A 128 8.34 -0.36 21.19
C ALA A 128 7.48 -1.00 20.10
N PRO A 129 8.08 -1.72 19.14
CA PRO A 129 7.35 -2.35 18.03
C PRO A 129 6.24 -3.30 18.51
N GLN A 130 6.47 -4.00 19.63
CA GLN A 130 5.48 -4.88 20.26
C GLN A 130 4.25 -4.16 20.84
N SER A 131 4.33 -2.85 21.05
CA SER A 131 3.24 -2.04 21.60
C SER A 131 2.40 -1.39 20.51
N VAL A 132 2.86 -1.42 19.26
CA VAL A 132 2.18 -0.86 18.11
C VAL A 132 1.25 -1.93 17.52
N SER A 133 0.06 -1.52 17.08
CA SER A 133 -0.87 -2.41 16.38
C SER A 133 -0.26 -2.95 15.09
N THR A 134 -0.55 -4.20 14.74
CA THR A 134 -0.17 -4.78 13.44
C THR A 134 -0.80 -4.05 12.26
N SER A 135 -1.83 -3.23 12.50
CA SER A 135 -2.45 -2.36 11.49
C SER A 135 -1.68 -1.06 11.23
N ALA A 136 -0.62 -0.75 11.98
CA ALA A 136 0.07 0.54 11.87
C ALA A 136 0.67 0.84 10.48
N PRO A 137 1.31 -0.11 9.76
CA PRO A 137 1.75 0.11 8.39
C PRO A 137 0.59 0.52 7.47
N LYS A 138 -0.57 -0.14 7.63
CA LYS A 138 -1.78 0.19 6.88
C LYS A 138 -2.31 1.59 7.20
N THR A 139 -2.32 1.99 8.48
CA THR A 139 -2.71 3.36 8.86
C THR A 139 -1.76 4.41 8.27
N LEU A 140 -0.46 4.11 8.18
CA LEU A 140 0.51 4.98 7.50
C LEU A 140 0.25 5.06 5.98
N GLN A 141 -0.18 3.96 5.34
CA GLN A 141 -0.56 3.95 3.93
C GLN A 141 -1.81 4.81 3.67
N GLU A 142 -2.81 4.76 4.54
CA GLU A 142 -3.98 5.64 4.47
C GLU A 142 -3.56 7.12 4.62
N GLY A 143 -2.63 7.40 5.55
CA GLY A 143 -1.98 8.71 5.67
C GLY A 143 -1.33 9.17 4.37
N LEU A 144 -0.57 8.29 3.71
CA LEU A 144 0.07 8.55 2.43
C LEU A 144 -0.95 8.87 1.32
N GLN A 145 -2.04 8.11 1.24
CA GLN A 145 -3.10 8.36 0.26
C GLN A 145 -3.76 9.72 0.46
N THR A 146 -3.99 10.12 1.72
CA THR A 146 -4.52 11.44 2.04
C THR A 146 -3.55 12.55 1.65
N LEU A 147 -2.24 12.37 1.88
CA LEU A 147 -1.21 13.31 1.40
C LEU A 147 -1.21 13.40 -0.13
N ARG A 148 -1.28 12.27 -0.84
CA ARG A 148 -1.33 12.22 -2.31
C ARG A 148 -2.58 12.92 -2.86
N ALA A 149 -3.73 12.74 -2.22
CA ALA A 149 -4.96 13.46 -2.58
C ALA A 149 -4.82 14.97 -2.33
N ALA A 150 -4.21 15.38 -1.22
CA ALA A 150 -3.97 16.79 -0.87
C ALA A 150 -2.97 17.49 -1.79
N ALA A 151 -1.97 16.75 -2.28
CA ALA A 151 -1.05 17.23 -3.28
C ALA A 151 -1.76 17.62 -4.57
N GLY A 152 -2.63 16.75 -5.09
CA GLY A 152 -3.39 16.97 -6.33
C GLY A 152 -4.62 17.88 -6.18
N ALA A 153 -5.11 18.11 -4.96
CA ALA A 153 -6.29 18.95 -4.74
C ALA A 153 -6.03 20.43 -5.02
N GLU A 154 -6.91 21.08 -5.77
CA GLU A 154 -6.88 22.55 -5.97
C GLU A 154 -7.32 23.29 -4.70
N ASP A 155 -8.22 22.68 -3.91
CA ASP A 155 -8.72 23.20 -2.63
C ASP A 155 -8.72 22.09 -1.58
N LEU A 156 -8.07 22.34 -0.45
CA LEU A 156 -7.98 21.40 0.67
C LEU A 156 -9.32 21.25 1.40
N SER A 157 -10.22 22.22 1.31
CA SER A 157 -11.50 22.24 2.03
C SER A 157 -12.41 21.05 1.67
N LEU A 158 -12.30 20.55 0.43
CA LEU A 158 -13.07 19.41 -0.08
C LEU A 158 -12.57 18.06 0.47
N ILE A 159 -11.26 17.96 0.71
CA ILE A 159 -10.63 16.74 1.24
C ILE A 159 -10.53 16.76 2.76
N GLU A 160 -10.65 17.93 3.40
CA GLU A 160 -10.51 18.12 4.85
C GLU A 160 -11.44 17.18 5.63
N LYS A 161 -12.74 17.23 5.31
CA LYS A 161 -13.76 16.42 6.01
C LYS A 161 -13.84 14.97 5.54
N THR A 162 -13.48 14.71 4.28
CA THR A 162 -13.71 13.41 3.64
C THR A 162 -12.54 12.46 3.81
N LEU A 163 -11.31 12.98 3.86
CA LEU A 163 -10.08 12.19 3.93
C LEU A 163 -9.23 12.58 5.13
N LEU A 164 -8.97 13.87 5.34
CA LEU A 164 -8.07 14.37 6.38
C LEU A 164 -8.55 14.07 7.81
N ASP A 165 -9.77 14.46 8.16
CA ASP A 165 -10.33 14.26 9.50
C ASP A 165 -10.36 12.76 9.90
N PRO A 166 -10.87 11.83 9.05
CA PRO A 166 -10.78 10.39 9.32
C PRO A 166 -9.35 9.91 9.50
N THR A 167 -8.44 10.29 8.59
CA THR A 167 -7.02 9.89 8.67
C THR A 167 -6.35 10.39 9.94
N LEU A 168 -6.60 11.63 10.36
CA LEU A 168 -6.08 12.16 11.62
C LEU A 168 -6.61 11.37 12.82
N SER A 169 -7.90 11.01 12.81
CA SER A 169 -8.50 10.19 13.87
C SER A 169 -7.90 8.79 13.95
N GLU A 170 -7.70 8.13 12.80
CA GLU A 170 -7.06 6.81 12.71
C GLU A 170 -5.59 6.88 13.17
N LEU A 171 -4.81 7.86 12.68
CA LEU A 171 -3.42 8.03 13.07
C LEU A 171 -3.26 8.30 14.58
N ARG A 172 -4.13 9.12 15.17
CA ARG A 172 -4.12 9.37 16.63
C ARG A 172 -4.46 8.10 17.42
N SER A 173 -5.40 7.30 16.93
CA SER A 173 -5.80 6.03 17.55
C SER A 173 -4.71 4.95 17.45
N ALA A 174 -3.94 4.97 16.36
CA ALA A 174 -2.88 3.99 16.11
C ALA A 174 -1.61 4.23 16.93
N ILE A 175 -1.38 5.44 17.45
CA ILE A 175 -0.21 5.76 18.27
C ILE A 175 -0.41 5.20 19.68
N PRO A 176 0.40 4.21 20.11
CA PRO A 176 0.31 3.68 21.46
C PRO A 176 0.76 4.72 22.49
N ASN A 177 0.15 4.67 23.67
CA ASN A 177 0.53 5.52 24.79
C ASN A 177 1.79 4.95 25.46
N ILE A 178 2.96 5.21 24.88
CA ILE A 178 4.25 4.72 25.38
C ILE A 178 4.69 5.57 26.58
N PRO A 179 4.86 4.97 27.78
CA PRO A 179 5.42 5.69 28.93
C PRO A 179 6.83 6.20 28.61
N LYS A 180 7.14 7.44 29.01
CA LYS A 180 8.42 8.13 28.72
C LYS A 180 9.67 7.34 29.14
N ASP A 181 9.54 6.38 30.05
CA ASP A 181 10.64 5.54 30.53
C ASP A 181 11.08 4.46 29.53
N TYR A 182 10.24 4.05 28.57
CA TYR A 182 10.62 3.08 27.55
C TYR A 182 11.66 3.62 26.56
N SER A 183 11.69 4.94 26.34
CA SER A 183 12.74 5.59 25.53
C SER A 183 14.14 5.42 26.14
N LYS A 184 14.26 5.10 27.43
CA LYS A 184 15.54 4.82 28.09
C LYS A 184 15.99 3.36 27.92
N LEU A 185 15.07 2.42 27.70
CA LEU A 185 15.38 1.01 27.49
C LEU A 185 16.06 0.76 26.14
N GLY A 186 15.72 1.54 25.10
CA GLY A 186 16.39 1.48 23.80
C GLY A 186 17.84 2.00 23.80
N GLN A 187 18.22 2.87 24.75
CA GLN A 187 19.59 3.36 24.90
C GLN A 187 20.50 2.42 25.69
N ALA A 188 19.93 1.57 26.57
CA ALA A 188 20.70 0.63 27.38
C ALA A 188 21.19 -0.61 26.60
N ALA A 189 20.79 -0.78 25.34
CA ALA A 189 21.09 -1.95 24.52
C ALA A 189 22.25 -1.74 23.52
N GLN A 190 23.03 -0.65 23.61
CA GLN A 190 24.30 -0.54 22.88
C GLN A 190 25.43 -1.14 23.74
N PRO A 191 26.01 -2.30 23.38
CA PRO A 191 27.26 -2.73 23.98
C PRO A 191 28.38 -1.81 23.44
N GLU A 192 29.02 -1.09 24.35
CA GLU A 192 30.27 -0.39 24.07
C GLU A 192 31.27 -1.37 23.44
N LYS A 193 31.86 -0.97 22.31
CA LYS A 193 33.04 -1.60 21.71
C LYS A 193 34.23 -0.68 21.83
#